data_AF-A0A6G2QHT6-F1
#
_entry.id   AF-A0A6G2QHT6-F1
#
_cell.length_a   1.000
_cell.length_b   1.000
_cell.length_c   1.000
_cell.angle_alpha   90.00
_cell.angle_beta   90.00
_cell.angle_gamma   90.00
#
_symmetry.space_group_name_H-M   'P 1'
#
loop_
_entity.id
_entity.type
_entity.pdbx_description
1 polymer ?
#
loop_
_entity_poly.entity_id
_entity_poly.type
_entity_poly.pdbx_seq_one_letter_code
_entity_poly.pdbx_strand_id
1 'polypeptide(L)'
;RYVLPAVATYRANGADAPRPGGISLDRSTAPDSLVAHGSAAADGDGPALLWRYPFSSDPARPGLLETDPVAHAHPVEVYETELTEVRSVLSYGSGWYLGRMTGSPDGRGALWRQDADGARTTRCGADETHRCWSGPATSLSYWQETGEVWSQSGRMLFALPLADVDRSLDG
;
A
#
# COMPACT_ATOMS: atom_id res chain seq x y z
N ARG A 1 -10.27 -2.80 -29.38
CA ARG A 1 -9.06 -2.33 -28.66
C ARG A 1 -9.48 -1.19 -27.76
N TYR A 2 -9.48 -1.38 -26.44
CA TYR A 2 -9.78 -0.31 -25.49
C TYR A 2 -8.46 0.37 -25.12
N VAL A 3 -8.34 1.65 -25.44
CA VAL A 3 -7.27 2.51 -24.93
C VAL A 3 -7.96 3.52 -24.05
N LEU A 4 -7.83 3.37 -22.74
CA LEU A 4 -8.18 4.43 -21.82
C LEU A 4 -7.04 5.43 -21.83
N PRO A 5 -7.24 6.68 -22.30
CA PRO A 5 -6.22 7.70 -22.17
C PRO A 5 -5.97 7.96 -20.68
N ALA A 6 -4.73 8.30 -20.32
CA ALA A 6 -4.43 8.75 -18.96
C ALA A 6 -5.24 10.02 -18.69
N VAL A 7 -6.01 10.02 -17.60
CA VAL A 7 -6.83 11.19 -17.18
C VAL A 7 -5.92 12.31 -16.65
N ALA A 8 -4.78 11.95 -16.07
CA ALA A 8 -3.69 12.86 -15.69
C ALA A 8 -2.37 12.11 -15.50
N THR A 9 -1.28 12.88 -15.41
CA THR A 9 0.06 12.39 -15.05
C THR A 9 0.63 13.24 -13.93
N TYR A 10 1.15 12.60 -12.89
CA TYR A 10 1.82 13.25 -11.77
C TYR A 10 3.31 12.92 -11.80
N ARG A 11 4.14 13.89 -11.43
CA ARG A 11 5.60 13.74 -11.33
C ARG A 11 6.08 14.21 -9.97
N ALA A 12 6.95 13.41 -9.37
CA ALA A 12 7.70 13.82 -8.19
C ALA A 12 8.78 14.84 -8.60
N ASN A 13 8.88 15.96 -7.89
CA ASN A 13 9.82 17.04 -8.20
C ASN A 13 10.63 17.43 -6.96
N GLY A 14 11.95 17.61 -7.12
CA GLY A 14 12.87 17.96 -6.03
C GLY A 14 13.81 16.81 -5.67
N ALA A 15 14.87 17.12 -4.91
CA ALA A 15 15.85 16.13 -4.46
C ALA A 15 15.22 15.12 -3.48
N ASP A 16 14.32 15.61 -2.62
CA ASP A 16 13.61 14.85 -1.58
C ASP A 16 12.22 14.37 -2.04
N ALA A 17 11.98 14.36 -3.35
CA ALA A 17 10.68 14.04 -3.89
C ALA A 17 10.33 12.55 -3.65
N PRO A 18 9.05 12.23 -3.37
CA PRO A 18 8.60 10.84 -3.23
C PRO A 18 9.02 10.00 -4.44
N ARG A 19 9.55 8.81 -4.18
CA ARG A 19 9.85 7.81 -5.22
C ARG A 19 8.95 6.61 -4.98
N PRO A 20 7.72 6.59 -5.53
CA PRO A 20 6.80 5.50 -5.25
C PRO A 20 7.35 4.17 -5.75
N GLY A 21 7.50 3.19 -4.86
CA GLY A 21 7.83 1.80 -5.19
C GLY A 21 6.59 0.98 -5.55
N GLY A 22 5.41 1.45 -5.15
CA GLY A 22 4.12 0.80 -5.38
C GLY A 22 2.98 1.70 -4.89
N ILE A 23 1.79 1.44 -5.42
CA ILE A 23 0.57 2.20 -5.12
C ILE A 23 -0.63 1.27 -4.86
N SER A 24 -1.64 1.80 -4.19
CA SER A 24 -2.96 1.19 -4.04
C SER A 24 -4.02 2.27 -3.79
N LEU A 25 -5.28 1.83 -3.58
CA LEU A 25 -6.40 2.70 -3.25
C LEU A 25 -6.88 2.42 -1.83
N ASP A 26 -6.99 3.48 -1.04
CA ASP A 26 -7.73 3.46 0.22
C ASP A 26 -9.20 3.78 -0.06
N ARG A 27 -9.97 2.71 -0.08
CA ARG A 27 -11.42 2.70 -0.35
C ARG A 27 -12.27 2.83 0.91
N SER A 28 -11.66 3.18 2.04
CA SER A 28 -12.38 3.57 3.26
C SER A 28 -12.73 5.07 3.28
N THR A 29 -12.20 5.83 2.32
CA THR A 29 -12.44 7.27 2.16
C THR A 29 -13.44 7.54 1.04
N ALA A 30 -14.08 8.71 1.06
CA ALA A 30 -15.02 9.13 0.01
C ALA A 30 -14.74 10.61 -0.39
N PRO A 31 -14.21 10.88 -1.60
CA PRO A 31 -13.69 9.92 -2.59
C PRO A 31 -12.58 9.02 -2.04
N ASP A 32 -12.29 7.91 -2.74
CA ASP A 32 -11.12 7.07 -2.44
C ASP A 32 -9.84 7.92 -2.36
N SER A 33 -8.82 7.42 -1.68
CA SER A 33 -7.50 8.06 -1.61
C SER A 33 -6.43 7.21 -2.30
N LEU A 34 -5.45 7.85 -2.92
CA LEU A 34 -4.27 7.19 -3.45
C LEU A 34 -3.29 6.92 -2.30
N VAL A 35 -2.83 5.69 -2.18
CA VAL A 35 -1.83 5.27 -1.20
C VAL A 35 -0.54 4.90 -1.93
N ALA A 36 0.60 5.31 -1.40
CA ALA A 36 1.91 5.00 -1.97
C ALA A 36 2.93 4.67 -0.87
N HIS A 37 3.92 3.84 -1.21
CA HIS A 37 5.11 3.64 -0.39
C HIS A 37 6.36 4.04 -1.16
N GLY A 38 7.39 4.45 -0.44
CA GLY A 38 8.70 4.78 -0.98
C GLY A 38 9.41 3.54 -1.49
N SER A 39 10.14 3.69 -2.59
CA SER A 39 11.23 2.78 -2.94
C SER A 39 12.32 2.89 -1.88
N ALA A 40 12.87 1.76 -1.44
CA ALA A 40 14.06 1.77 -0.60
C ALA A 40 15.18 2.60 -1.27
N ALA A 41 15.95 3.32 -0.45
CA ALA A 41 17.19 3.96 -0.92
C ALA A 41 18.10 2.91 -1.57
N ALA A 42 19.03 3.33 -2.44
CA ALA A 42 19.93 2.43 -3.16
C ALA A 42 20.73 1.50 -2.23
N ASP A 43 20.91 1.91 -0.97
CA ASP A 43 21.65 1.18 0.06
C ASP A 43 20.78 0.18 0.85
N GLY A 44 19.51 0.00 0.47
CA GLY A 44 18.65 -1.14 0.86
C GLY A 44 18.05 -1.11 2.27
N ASP A 45 18.65 -0.39 3.22
CA ASP A 45 18.33 -0.52 4.66
C ASP A 45 17.59 0.67 5.29
N GLY A 46 17.18 1.66 4.49
CA GLY A 46 16.46 2.83 5.01
C GLY A 46 14.99 2.57 5.34
N PRO A 47 14.40 3.32 6.31
CA PRO A 47 12.96 3.29 6.57
C PRO A 47 12.16 3.63 5.31
N ALA A 48 10.98 3.03 5.16
CA ALA A 48 10.10 3.35 4.04
C ALA A 48 9.11 4.46 4.45
N LEU A 49 8.96 5.47 3.59
CA LEU A 49 7.90 6.46 3.73
C LEU A 49 6.62 5.96 3.10
N LEU A 50 5.49 6.24 3.74
CA LEU A 50 4.15 5.95 3.28
C LEU A 50 3.41 7.27 3.11
N TRP A 51 2.63 7.39 2.04
CA TRP A 51 1.87 8.60 1.73
C TRP A 51 0.43 8.24 1.40
N ARG A 52 -0.51 9.06 1.90
CA ARG A 52 -1.90 9.05 1.45
C ARG A 52 -2.22 10.39 0.81
N TYR A 53 -2.65 10.37 -0.44
CA TYR A 53 -3.08 11.55 -1.19
C TYR A 53 -4.59 11.49 -1.43
N PRO A 54 -5.34 12.56 -1.14
CA PRO A 54 -6.77 12.57 -1.41
C PRO A 54 -7.02 12.75 -2.91
N PHE A 55 -8.04 12.07 -3.44
CA PHE A 55 -8.64 12.50 -4.71
C PHE A 55 -9.51 13.74 -4.50
N SER A 56 -9.64 14.53 -5.56
CA SER A 56 -10.42 15.75 -5.55
C SER A 56 -11.90 15.44 -5.38
N SER A 57 -12.56 16.21 -4.49
CA SER A 57 -14.02 16.20 -4.35
C SER A 57 -14.73 17.11 -5.35
N ASP A 58 -13.98 17.84 -6.18
CA ASP A 58 -14.55 18.68 -7.24
C ASP A 58 -15.17 17.79 -8.34
N PRO A 59 -16.49 17.90 -8.60
CA PRO A 59 -17.14 17.10 -9.65
C PRO A 59 -16.61 17.39 -11.06
N ALA A 60 -15.90 18.51 -11.28
CA ALA A 60 -15.23 18.81 -12.53
C ALA A 60 -13.88 18.06 -12.69
N ARG A 61 -13.37 17.42 -11.62
CA ARG A 61 -12.06 16.76 -11.56
C ARG A 61 -12.13 15.30 -11.06
N PRO A 62 -13.06 14.47 -11.57
CA PRO A 62 -13.24 13.12 -11.05
C PRO A 62 -11.99 12.26 -11.25
N GLY A 63 -11.54 11.60 -10.18
CA GLY A 63 -10.40 10.68 -10.21
C GLY A 63 -9.02 11.36 -10.30
N LEU A 64 -8.96 12.69 -10.20
CA LEU A 64 -7.70 13.43 -10.09
C LEU A 64 -7.31 13.59 -8.63
N LEU A 65 -6.01 13.61 -8.33
CA LEU A 65 -5.52 14.04 -7.01
C LEU A 65 -5.97 15.48 -6.74
N GLU A 66 -6.29 15.74 -5.49
CA GLU A 66 -6.47 17.11 -5.00
C GLU A 66 -5.14 17.85 -5.12
N THR A 67 -5.20 19.11 -5.56
CA THR A 67 -4.01 19.94 -5.77
C THR A 67 -4.24 21.35 -5.29
N ASP A 68 -3.19 21.97 -4.79
CA ASP A 68 -3.19 23.41 -4.50
C ASP A 68 -3.28 24.26 -5.79
N PRO A 69 -3.37 25.60 -5.67
CA PRO A 69 -3.46 26.51 -6.84
C PRO A 69 -2.25 26.46 -7.79
N VAL A 70 -1.12 25.87 -7.38
CA VAL A 70 0.07 25.69 -8.24
C VAL A 70 0.16 24.26 -8.80
N ALA A 71 -0.93 23.51 -8.75
CA ALA A 71 -1.07 22.14 -9.23
C ALA A 71 -0.14 21.13 -8.50
N HIS A 72 0.15 21.37 -7.22
CA HIS A 72 0.89 20.44 -6.38
C HIS A 72 -0.06 19.56 -5.56
N ALA A 73 0.14 18.24 -5.61
CA ALA A 73 -0.60 17.29 -4.80
C ALA A 73 0.12 17.07 -3.46
N HIS A 74 -0.55 17.42 -2.36
CA HIS A 74 -0.02 17.25 -1.01
C HIS A 74 -0.58 15.98 -0.39
N PRO A 75 0.25 15.14 0.26
CA PRO A 75 -0.28 14.03 1.04
C PRO A 75 -1.02 14.57 2.27
N VAL A 76 -2.16 13.97 2.60
CA VAL A 76 -2.89 14.27 3.85
C VAL A 76 -2.32 13.49 5.03
N GLU A 77 -1.65 12.37 4.76
CA GLU A 77 -0.91 11.60 5.75
C GLU A 77 0.45 11.19 5.19
N VAL A 78 1.47 11.33 6.03
CA VAL A 78 2.83 10.84 5.77
C VAL A 78 3.28 10.07 7.00
N TYR A 79 3.72 8.83 6.79
CA TYR A 79 4.18 7.97 7.89
C TYR A 79 5.52 7.34 7.53
N GLU A 80 6.46 7.32 8.47
CA GLU A 80 7.74 6.62 8.31
C GLU A 80 7.69 5.28 9.05
N THR A 81 7.91 4.19 8.32
CA THR A 81 8.01 2.85 8.91
C THR A 81 9.46 2.41 9.06
N GLU A 82 9.76 1.80 10.20
CA GLU A 82 11.02 1.09 10.42
C GLU A 82 11.11 -0.22 9.61
N LEU A 83 10.02 -0.65 8.96
CA LEU A 83 10.04 -1.81 8.08
C LEU A 83 10.88 -1.53 6.83
N THR A 84 11.90 -2.36 6.65
CA THR A 84 12.70 -2.41 5.42
C THR A 84 12.08 -3.39 4.41
N GLU A 85 12.54 -3.33 3.15
CA GLU A 85 12.10 -4.23 2.08
C GLU A 85 10.57 -4.25 1.82
N VAL A 86 9.90 -3.11 2.02
CA VAL A 86 8.49 -2.94 1.65
C VAL A 86 8.32 -3.05 0.13
N ARG A 87 7.38 -3.89 -0.31
CA ARG A 87 7.08 -4.17 -1.72
C ARG A 87 5.69 -3.77 -2.16
N SER A 88 4.78 -3.59 -1.21
CA SER A 88 3.41 -3.18 -1.47
C SER A 88 2.81 -2.53 -0.24
N VAL A 89 1.83 -1.67 -0.48
CA VAL A 89 1.10 -0.93 0.55
C VAL A 89 -0.39 -0.99 0.26
N LEU A 90 -1.19 -1.01 1.31
CA LEU A 90 -2.62 -0.76 1.30
C LEU A 90 -2.93 0.08 2.53
N SER A 91 -3.94 0.94 2.45
CA SER A 91 -4.52 1.54 3.63
C SER A 91 -6.03 1.34 3.64
N TYR A 92 -6.56 1.16 4.85
CA TYR A 92 -7.99 1.01 5.09
C TYR A 92 -8.31 1.49 6.50
N GLY A 93 -9.19 2.49 6.61
CA GLY A 93 -9.44 3.22 7.85
C GLY A 93 -8.16 3.87 8.35
N SER A 94 -7.85 3.67 9.63
CA SER A 94 -6.59 4.12 10.24
C SER A 94 -5.42 3.16 10.04
N GLY A 95 -5.65 2.00 9.42
CA GLY A 95 -4.65 0.95 9.27
C GLY A 95 -3.82 1.07 7.98
N TRP A 96 -2.54 0.72 8.10
CA TRP A 96 -1.61 0.55 6.98
C TRP A 96 -1.19 -0.92 6.89
N TYR A 97 -1.30 -1.51 5.71
CA TYR A 97 -0.98 -2.91 5.46
C TYR A 97 0.18 -2.98 4.47
N LEU A 98 1.25 -3.68 4.83
CA LEU A 98 2.52 -3.65 4.14
C LEU A 98 2.93 -5.07 3.76
N GLY A 99 3.12 -5.30 2.46
CA GLY A 99 3.76 -6.51 1.97
C GLY A 99 5.28 -6.35 2.07
N ARG A 100 5.93 -7.24 2.82
CA ARG A 100 7.38 -7.22 3.03
C ARG A 100 8.03 -8.51 2.53
N MET A 101 9.22 -8.40 1.92
CA MET A 101 10.06 -9.56 1.64
C MET A 101 10.83 -9.99 2.88
N THR A 102 10.97 -11.29 3.10
CA THR A 102 11.86 -11.80 4.16
C THR A 102 13.23 -12.16 3.57
N GLY A 103 14.09 -11.18 3.29
CA GLY A 103 15.55 -11.28 3.13
C GLY A 103 16.20 -12.31 2.17
N SER A 104 15.48 -13.29 1.63
CA SER A 104 15.98 -14.28 0.68
C SER A 104 15.21 -14.20 -0.65
N PRO A 105 15.86 -14.49 -1.80
CA PRO A 105 15.20 -14.49 -3.11
C PRO A 105 14.02 -15.47 -3.23
N ASP A 106 14.07 -16.57 -2.47
CA ASP A 106 13.00 -17.56 -2.33
C ASP A 106 12.10 -17.28 -1.11
N GLY A 107 12.26 -16.10 -0.50
CA GLY A 107 11.58 -15.69 0.71
C GLY A 107 10.09 -15.54 0.48
N ARG A 108 9.30 -16.14 1.38
CA ARG A 108 7.85 -16.00 1.37
C ARG A 108 7.49 -14.60 1.87
N GLY A 109 6.55 -13.94 1.19
CA GLY A 109 6.11 -12.61 1.60
C GLY A 109 5.38 -12.64 2.93
N ALA A 110 5.67 -11.67 3.79
CA ALA A 110 4.95 -11.41 5.03
C ALA A 110 3.98 -10.24 4.83
N LEU A 111 2.86 -10.28 5.55
CA LEU A 111 1.94 -9.15 5.65
C LEU A 111 2.10 -8.50 7.02
N TRP A 112 2.34 -7.21 7.03
CA TRP A 112 2.45 -6.41 8.24
C TRP A 112 1.28 -5.46 8.33
N ARG A 113 0.78 -5.22 9.53
CA ARG A 113 -0.14 -4.13 9.83
C ARG A 113 0.59 -3.10 10.66
N GLN A 114 0.39 -1.85 10.31
CA GLN A 114 0.97 -0.71 10.97
C GLN A 114 -0.12 0.29 11.33
N ASP A 115 -0.05 0.78 12.55
CA ASP A 115 -0.88 1.84 13.11
C ASP A 115 0.01 2.79 13.92
N ALA A 116 -0.61 3.70 14.68
CA ALA A 116 0.10 4.63 15.55
C ALA A 116 0.88 3.94 16.70
N ASP A 117 0.54 2.69 17.03
CA ASP A 117 1.16 1.92 18.12
C ASP A 117 2.35 1.08 17.63
N GLY A 118 2.48 0.89 16.31
CA GLY A 118 3.64 0.28 15.67
C GLY A 118 3.31 -0.73 14.58
N ALA A 119 4.34 -1.43 14.09
CA ALA A 119 4.22 -2.45 13.06
C ALA A 119 4.17 -3.87 13.66
N ARG A 120 3.13 -4.64 13.32
CA ARG A 120 2.92 -6.02 13.76
C ARG A 120 2.82 -6.96 12.56
N THR A 121 3.44 -8.13 12.65
CA THR A 121 3.40 -9.14 11.59
C THR A 121 2.13 -10.00 11.72
N THR A 122 1.44 -10.19 10.60
CA THR A 122 0.20 -10.98 10.50
C THR A 122 0.55 -12.47 10.55
N ARG A 123 -0.30 -13.29 11.18
CA ARG A 123 -0.26 -14.75 11.02
C ARG A 123 -1.27 -15.16 9.95
N CYS A 124 -0.83 -15.95 9.00
CA CYS A 124 -1.57 -16.29 7.79
C CYS A 124 -1.58 -17.79 7.52
N GLY A 125 -2.68 -18.24 6.92
CA GLY A 125 -2.90 -19.64 6.56
C GLY A 125 -3.33 -20.51 7.74
N ALA A 126 -3.74 -21.73 7.43
CA ALA A 126 -4.21 -22.71 8.43
C ALA A 126 -3.14 -23.10 9.46
N ASP A 127 -1.86 -22.96 9.09
CA ASP A 127 -0.71 -23.26 9.94
C ASP A 127 -0.24 -22.04 10.77
N GLU A 128 -0.97 -20.92 10.74
CA GLU A 128 -0.68 -19.67 11.46
C GLU A 128 0.75 -19.13 11.28
N THR A 129 1.34 -19.32 10.09
CA THR A 129 2.70 -18.86 9.82
C THR A 129 2.73 -17.38 9.43
N HIS A 130 3.86 -16.69 9.61
CA HIS A 130 4.05 -15.32 9.10
C HIS A 130 4.32 -15.25 7.58
N ARG A 131 4.08 -16.35 6.85
CA ARG A 131 4.40 -16.49 5.43
C ARG A 131 3.13 -16.41 4.60
N CYS A 132 2.55 -15.22 4.55
CA CYS A 132 1.26 -14.95 3.93
C CYS A 132 1.25 -15.18 2.40
N TRP A 133 2.39 -15.01 1.73
CA TRP A 133 2.47 -15.11 0.27
C TRP A 133 3.57 -16.08 -0.17
N SER A 134 3.38 -16.72 -1.32
CA SER A 134 4.36 -17.68 -1.88
C SER A 134 5.66 -17.03 -2.40
N GLY A 135 5.71 -15.70 -2.47
CA GLY A 135 6.84 -14.90 -2.96
C GLY A 135 6.59 -13.40 -2.71
N PRO A 136 7.30 -12.50 -3.42
CA PRO A 136 7.11 -11.06 -3.27
C PRO A 136 5.67 -10.65 -3.58
N ALA A 137 4.97 -10.05 -2.62
CA ALA A 137 3.70 -9.37 -2.86
C ALA A 137 3.99 -8.01 -3.51
N THR A 138 3.81 -7.93 -4.82
CA THR A 138 4.13 -6.73 -5.61
C THR A 138 3.00 -5.71 -5.64
N SER A 139 1.80 -6.11 -5.21
CA SER A 139 0.64 -5.22 -5.12
C SER A 139 -0.32 -5.69 -4.03
N LEU A 140 -1.03 -4.75 -3.42
CA LEU A 140 -2.14 -5.00 -2.51
C LEU A 140 -3.36 -4.22 -3.00
N SER A 141 -4.54 -4.79 -2.86
CA SER A 141 -5.80 -4.13 -3.17
C SER A 141 -6.91 -4.64 -2.26
N TYR A 142 -7.86 -3.78 -1.93
CA TYR A 142 -9.00 -4.13 -1.09
C TYR A 142 -10.30 -4.11 -1.89
N TRP A 143 -11.09 -5.18 -1.77
CA TRP A 143 -12.40 -5.31 -2.40
C TRP A 143 -13.52 -5.15 -1.37
N GLN A 144 -14.33 -4.10 -1.51
CA GLN A 144 -15.39 -3.72 -0.56
C GLN A 144 -16.49 -4.78 -0.46
N GLU A 145 -16.79 -5.45 -1.58
CA GLU A 145 -17.92 -6.37 -1.67
C GLU A 145 -17.69 -7.64 -0.85
N THR A 146 -16.44 -8.14 -0.85
CA THR A 146 -16.06 -9.35 -0.12
C THR A 146 -15.32 -9.05 1.19
N GLY A 147 -14.81 -7.83 1.37
CA GLY A 147 -14.00 -7.46 2.52
C GLY A 147 -12.59 -8.07 2.49
N GLU A 148 -12.11 -8.46 1.32
CA GLU A 148 -10.84 -9.17 1.15
C GLU A 148 -9.70 -8.25 0.72
N VAL A 149 -8.50 -8.58 1.20
CA VAL A 149 -7.23 -8.08 0.69
C VAL A 149 -6.70 -9.05 -0.35
N TRP A 150 -6.44 -8.52 -1.54
CA TRP A 150 -5.93 -9.25 -2.69
C TRP A 150 -4.47 -8.89 -2.93
N SER A 151 -3.68 -9.91 -3.28
CA SER A 151 -2.27 -9.77 -3.62
C SER A 151 -1.89 -10.70 -4.76
N GLN A 152 -1.03 -10.22 -5.65
CA GLN A 152 -0.41 -11.05 -6.69
C GLN A 152 1.04 -11.33 -6.32
N SER A 153 1.42 -12.62 -6.36
CA SER A 153 2.81 -13.07 -6.33
C SER A 153 3.07 -13.98 -7.52
N GLY A 154 3.93 -13.52 -8.44
CA GLY A 154 4.17 -14.20 -9.72
C GLY A 154 2.89 -14.36 -10.54
N ARG A 155 2.46 -15.61 -10.77
CA ARG A 155 1.23 -15.95 -11.51
C ARG A 155 0.06 -16.34 -10.60
N MET A 156 0.25 -16.28 -9.29
CA MET A 156 -0.75 -16.65 -8.30
C MET A 156 -1.41 -15.40 -7.73
N LEU A 157 -2.72 -15.52 -7.54
CA LEU A 157 -3.55 -14.52 -6.89
C LEU A 157 -3.96 -15.08 -5.54
N PHE A 158 -3.82 -14.27 -4.51
CA PHE A 158 -4.17 -14.62 -3.14
C PHE A 158 -5.19 -13.62 -2.62
N ALA A 159 -6.13 -14.10 -1.82
CA ALA A 159 -7.13 -13.29 -1.15
C ALA A 159 -7.29 -13.78 0.29
N LEU A 160 -7.40 -12.85 1.23
CA LEU A 160 -7.65 -13.11 2.65
C LEU A 160 -8.63 -12.06 3.18
N PRO A 161 -9.60 -12.41 4.05
CA PRO A 161 -10.46 -11.43 4.69
C PRO A 161 -9.63 -10.44 5.53
N LEU A 162 -9.88 -9.13 5.39
CA LEU A 162 -9.17 -8.11 6.16
C LEU A 162 -9.38 -8.27 7.67
N ALA A 163 -10.59 -8.69 8.07
CA ALA A 163 -10.91 -8.95 9.47
C ALA A 163 -10.09 -10.10 10.07
N ASP A 164 -9.66 -11.07 9.26
CA ASP A 164 -8.81 -12.17 9.73
C ASP A 164 -7.36 -11.71 9.87
N VAL A 165 -6.90 -10.83 8.97
CA VAL A 165 -5.60 -10.15 9.10
C VAL A 165 -5.55 -9.39 10.42
N ASP A 166 -6.55 -8.56 10.70
CA ASP A 166 -6.62 -7.78 11.94
C ASP A 166 -6.67 -8.69 13.18
N ARG A 167 -7.55 -9.71 13.18
CA ARG A 167 -7.69 -10.63 14.32
C ARG A 167 -6.41 -11.42 14.62
N SER A 168 -5.61 -11.74 13.60
CA SER A 168 -4.35 -12.46 13.78
C SER A 168 -3.32 -11.71 14.64
N LEU A 169 -3.54 -10.41 14.88
CA LEU A 169 -2.66 -9.53 15.64
C LEU A 169 -3.03 -9.42 17.12
N ASP A 170 -4.22 -9.91 17.49
CA ASP A 170 -4.81 -9.69 18.83
C ASP A 170 -4.45 -10.76 19.86
N GLY A 171 -3.74 -11.83 19.47
CA GLY A 171 -3.05 -12.74 20.40
C GLY A 171 -3.93 -13.61 21.29
#